data_AF-A0A2U1B651-F1
#
_entry.id   AF-A0A2U1B651-F1
#
_cell.length_a   1.000
_cell.length_b   1.000
_cell.length_c   1.000
_cell.angle_alpha   90.00
_cell.angle_beta   90.00
_cell.angle_gamma   90.00
#
_symmetry.space_group_name_H-M   'P 1'
#
loop_
_entity.id
_entity.type
_entity.pdbx_description
1 polymer ?
#
loop_
_entity_poly.entity_id
_entity_poly.type
_entity_poly.pdbx_seq_one_letter_code
_entity_poly.pdbx_strand_id
1 'polypeptide(L)'
;MLHSFTLQLKQTASDIWLFLKNPKDQPEAHKSTADKLRILLLVLLLNMTLTFAFMGVMQLLKLMGWHVNSSHSVLEMMRSFPIWAFLLLGVLAVPLLEELIFRYGLRFKSGYIALLAVAAAIVLSNLAYSNLPLVGAMAVWGILGIALVLYALNADKITGFLKKVWGKVYGVFFYFMALGFGLIHIANFTDFDYASAAVLLIPILVAPQVIGGMLMGYMRVKHGFRWGYFMHAGHNALLFGLAFATMGMLDEKLHIQNENYTLQVEEHMLHDKTALSSRFIGVDSVGFENQKLHDVILALLDREESLVELDKKKHQYTAIDLHFKAHAAPKDIKQNKQLVLEQLQEVYKFDVVYRSQQMDAWDVAIADSSLLATNAVADMGKSTVSYNEDAITFENVTLGELVGAIETNFEVGLIAERELLESGKYNFKLPKGDFEKAKEDLKTKYGILLKSRMELADLAVVSFK
;
A
#
# COMPACT_ATOMS: atom_id res chain seq x y z
N MET A 1 27.69 -35.67 7.69
CA MET A 1 27.38 -34.22 7.64
C MET A 1 26.33 -33.80 8.67
N LEU A 2 25.16 -34.45 8.72
CA LEU A 2 24.08 -34.08 9.66
C LEU A 2 24.48 -34.09 11.14
N HIS A 3 25.21 -35.12 11.59
CA HIS A 3 25.68 -35.21 12.99
C HIS A 3 26.58 -34.03 13.41
N SER A 4 27.50 -33.63 12.53
CA SER A 4 28.40 -32.49 12.76
C SER A 4 27.61 -31.18 12.80
N PHE A 5 26.64 -30.99 11.90
CA PHE A 5 25.75 -29.82 11.93
C PHE A 5 24.95 -29.73 13.25
N THR A 6 24.33 -30.82 13.69
CA THR A 6 23.54 -30.85 14.94
C THR A 6 24.39 -30.53 16.16
N LEU A 7 25.61 -31.07 16.23
CA LEU A 7 26.54 -30.78 17.33
C LEU A 7 26.87 -29.27 17.38
N GLN A 8 27.07 -28.66 16.22
CA GLN A 8 27.43 -27.25 16.10
C GLN A 8 26.26 -26.32 16.41
N LEU A 9 25.05 -26.68 15.98
CA LEU A 9 23.83 -25.97 16.34
C LEU A 9 23.62 -26.00 17.86
N LYS A 10 23.77 -27.18 18.48
CA LYS A 10 23.67 -27.35 19.94
C LYS A 10 24.73 -26.52 20.68
N GLN A 11 25.97 -26.52 20.20
CA GLN A 11 27.03 -25.70 20.78
C GLN A 11 26.70 -24.21 20.67
N THR A 12 26.28 -23.75 19.50
CA THR A 12 25.92 -22.33 19.27
C THR A 12 24.77 -21.91 20.17
N ALA A 13 23.72 -22.74 20.29
CA ALA A 13 22.60 -22.48 21.20
C ALA A 13 23.06 -22.43 22.67
N SER A 14 23.97 -23.31 23.08
CA SER A 14 24.57 -23.31 24.42
C SER A 14 25.37 -22.03 24.67
N ASP A 15 26.17 -21.59 23.71
CA ASP A 15 26.99 -20.37 23.83
C ASP A 15 26.11 -19.11 23.93
N ILE A 16 25.02 -19.05 23.15
CA ILE A 16 24.01 -18.00 23.24
C ILE A 16 23.37 -18.02 24.63
N TRP A 17 22.91 -19.19 25.09
CA TRP A 17 22.26 -19.33 26.40
C TRP A 17 23.18 -18.89 27.55
N LEU A 18 24.43 -19.32 27.55
CA LEU A 18 25.42 -18.93 28.55
C LEU A 18 25.69 -17.43 28.53
N PHE A 19 25.77 -16.83 27.33
CA PHE A 19 25.89 -15.38 27.21
C PHE A 19 24.65 -14.66 27.73
N LEU A 20 23.44 -15.06 27.33
CA LEU A 20 22.21 -14.42 27.77
C LEU A 20 22.02 -14.56 29.28
N LYS A 21 22.42 -15.68 29.92
CA LYS A 21 22.33 -15.81 31.38
C LYS A 21 23.15 -14.77 32.15
N ASN A 22 24.28 -14.34 31.61
CA ASN A 22 25.15 -13.34 32.23
C ASN A 22 25.93 -12.57 31.15
N PRO A 23 25.26 -11.64 30.45
CA PRO A 23 25.86 -10.94 29.33
C PRO A 23 27.00 -10.05 29.86
N LYS A 24 28.12 -10.04 29.14
CA LYS A 24 29.30 -9.20 29.44
C LYS A 24 29.82 -8.56 28.17
N ASP A 25 30.33 -7.32 28.28
CA ASP A 25 31.03 -6.61 27.21
C ASP A 25 32.40 -7.25 26.93
N GLN A 26 32.38 -8.44 26.35
CA GLN A 26 33.56 -9.24 26.08
C GLN A 26 33.47 -9.86 24.69
N PRO A 27 34.37 -9.46 23.75
CA PRO A 27 34.49 -10.13 22.47
C PRO A 27 34.87 -11.58 22.69
N GLU A 28 34.51 -12.43 21.74
CA GLU A 28 35.09 -13.75 21.69
C GLU A 28 36.55 -13.67 21.23
N ALA A 29 37.35 -14.69 21.59
CA ALA A 29 38.69 -14.86 21.04
C ALA A 29 38.66 -14.84 19.50
N HIS A 30 39.77 -14.46 18.88
CA HIS A 30 39.83 -14.23 17.44
C HIS A 30 39.49 -15.50 16.64
N LYS A 31 38.24 -15.58 16.16
CA LYS A 31 37.78 -16.59 15.21
C LYS A 31 37.99 -16.16 13.76
N SER A 32 38.15 -17.13 12.86
CA SER A 32 38.25 -16.86 11.42
C SER A 32 36.94 -16.26 10.88
N THR A 33 37.00 -15.60 9.72
CA THR A 33 35.80 -15.09 9.03
C THR A 33 34.82 -16.21 8.68
N ALA A 34 35.33 -17.38 8.29
CA ALA A 34 34.50 -18.56 7.97
C ALA A 34 33.73 -19.06 9.20
N ASP A 35 34.39 -19.12 10.37
CA ASP A 35 33.72 -19.52 11.62
C ASP A 35 32.63 -18.52 12.00
N LYS A 36 32.90 -17.21 11.86
CA LYS A 36 31.90 -16.16 12.15
C LYS A 36 30.71 -16.22 11.21
N LEU A 37 30.94 -16.47 9.91
CA LEU A 37 29.86 -16.66 8.95
C LEU A 37 29.03 -17.89 9.30
N ARG A 38 29.67 -19.00 9.68
CA ARG A 38 28.95 -20.20 10.08
C ARG A 38 28.11 -19.97 11.33
N ILE A 39 28.67 -19.33 12.35
CA ILE A 39 27.93 -18.96 13.56
C ILE A 39 26.75 -18.06 13.19
N LEU A 40 26.95 -17.04 12.34
CA LEU A 40 25.88 -16.18 11.85
C LEU A 40 24.75 -16.99 11.21
N LEU A 41 25.06 -17.94 10.32
CA LEU A 41 24.04 -18.77 9.66
C LEU A 41 23.28 -19.65 10.67
N LEU A 42 23.97 -20.20 11.68
CA LEU A 42 23.33 -20.99 12.75
C LEU A 42 22.45 -20.12 13.65
N VAL A 43 22.90 -18.92 14.02
CA VAL A 43 22.10 -17.96 14.79
C VAL A 43 20.90 -17.50 13.96
N LEU A 44 21.08 -17.25 12.66
CA LEU A 44 20.00 -16.90 11.73
C LEU A 44 18.94 -17.99 11.66
N LEU A 45 19.35 -19.26 11.54
CA LEU A 45 18.43 -20.39 11.58
C LEU A 45 17.64 -20.44 12.89
N LEU A 46 18.31 -20.33 14.04
CA LEU A 46 17.63 -20.29 15.35
C LEU A 46 16.63 -19.13 15.44
N ASN A 47 17.02 -17.95 14.96
CA ASN A 47 16.19 -16.76 14.94
C ASN A 47 14.94 -16.95 14.06
N MET A 48 15.10 -17.52 12.86
CA MET A 48 13.99 -17.83 11.96
C MET A 48 13.03 -18.84 12.60
N THR A 49 13.54 -19.93 13.18
CA THR A 49 12.71 -20.94 13.84
C THR A 49 11.87 -20.33 14.97
N LEU A 50 12.47 -19.49 15.80
CA LEU A 50 11.73 -18.79 16.87
C LEU A 50 10.70 -17.83 16.29
N THR A 51 11.08 -17.04 15.27
CA THR A 51 10.17 -16.09 14.60
C THR A 51 8.93 -16.79 14.05
N PHE A 52 9.11 -17.88 13.29
CA PHE A 52 7.99 -18.67 12.76
C PHE A 52 7.17 -19.35 13.86
N ALA A 53 7.80 -19.80 14.96
CA ALA A 53 7.07 -20.34 16.10
C ALA A 53 6.13 -19.29 16.72
N PHE A 54 6.60 -18.05 16.93
CA PHE A 54 5.76 -16.96 17.42
C PHE A 54 4.66 -16.56 16.42
N MET A 55 4.95 -16.55 15.12
CA MET A 55 3.91 -16.37 14.09
C MET A 55 2.84 -17.46 14.18
N GLY A 56 3.23 -18.72 14.40
CA GLY A 56 2.30 -19.83 14.62
C GLY A 56 1.44 -19.66 15.88
N VAL A 57 2.03 -19.16 16.98
CA VAL A 57 1.29 -18.83 18.21
C VAL A 57 0.26 -17.72 17.92
N MET A 58 0.65 -16.67 17.19
CA MET A 58 -0.28 -15.60 16.80
C MET A 58 -1.44 -16.13 15.95
N GLN A 59 -1.16 -17.04 15.01
CA GLN A 59 -2.20 -17.67 14.20
C GLN A 59 -3.15 -18.53 15.06
N LEU A 60 -2.62 -19.26 16.05
CA LEU A 60 -3.45 -20.05 16.98
C LEU A 60 -4.34 -19.15 17.85
N LEU A 61 -3.82 -18.04 18.37
CA LEU A 61 -4.60 -17.05 19.12
C LEU A 61 -5.77 -16.52 18.27
N LYS A 62 -5.51 -16.20 17.01
CA LYS A 62 -6.54 -15.78 16.05
C LYS A 62 -7.62 -16.84 15.87
N LEU A 63 -7.25 -18.11 15.73
CA LEU A 63 -8.20 -19.23 15.64
C LEU A 63 -9.05 -19.41 16.91
N MET A 64 -8.52 -19.05 18.08
CA MET A 64 -9.26 -19.06 19.35
C MET A 64 -10.16 -17.82 19.52
N GLY A 65 -10.33 -17.00 18.50
CA GLY A 65 -11.20 -15.82 18.51
C GLY A 65 -10.53 -14.55 19.04
N TRP A 66 -9.24 -14.60 19.40
CA TRP A 66 -8.48 -13.42 19.79
C TRP A 66 -8.02 -12.68 18.52
N HIS A 67 -8.90 -11.83 18.00
CA HIS A 67 -8.63 -11.04 16.81
C HIS A 67 -7.82 -9.79 17.18
N VAL A 68 -6.60 -9.68 16.63
CA VAL A 68 -5.89 -8.41 16.57
C VAL A 68 -6.22 -7.80 15.22
N ASN A 69 -7.22 -6.91 15.19
CA ASN A 69 -7.53 -6.12 14.01
C ASN A 69 -6.51 -5.00 13.92
N SER A 70 -5.38 -5.26 13.26
CA SER A 70 -4.37 -4.25 12.99
C SER A 70 -3.87 -4.41 11.58
N SER A 71 -3.85 -3.31 10.84
CA SER A 71 -3.07 -3.21 9.61
C SER A 71 -1.57 -3.27 9.97
N HIS A 72 -0.72 -3.64 9.01
CA HIS A 72 0.71 -3.76 9.24
C HIS A 72 1.45 -2.80 8.32
N SER A 73 2.09 -1.76 8.87
CA SER A 73 2.69 -0.66 8.10
C SER A 73 3.76 -1.15 7.10
N VAL A 74 4.49 -2.21 7.45
CA VAL A 74 5.46 -2.83 6.52
C VAL A 74 4.77 -3.39 5.28
N LEU A 75 3.58 -3.99 5.42
CA LEU A 75 2.81 -4.51 4.28
C LEU A 75 2.35 -3.36 3.38
N GLU A 76 1.89 -2.26 3.97
CA GLU A 76 1.52 -1.05 3.21
C GLU A 76 2.71 -0.45 2.47
N MET A 77 3.88 -0.43 3.12
CA MET A 77 5.12 0.03 2.50
C MET A 77 5.55 -0.88 1.34
N MET A 78 5.43 -2.20 1.50
CA MET A 78 5.69 -3.17 0.41
C MET A 78 4.79 -2.93 -0.80
N ARG A 79 3.54 -2.52 -0.56
CA ARG A 79 2.58 -2.17 -1.63
C ARG A 79 2.87 -0.81 -2.28
N SER A 80 3.47 0.11 -1.54
CA SER A 80 3.68 1.50 -1.97
C SER A 80 5.00 1.73 -2.71
N PHE A 81 6.03 0.92 -2.42
CA PHE A 81 7.36 1.09 -2.99
C PHE A 81 7.67 0.05 -4.08
N PRO A 82 8.44 0.40 -5.13
CA PRO A 82 9.05 -0.61 -5.99
C PRO A 82 9.87 -1.61 -5.18
N ILE A 83 9.81 -2.91 -5.53
CA ILE A 83 10.46 -4.01 -4.78
C ILE A 83 11.93 -3.71 -4.48
N TRP A 84 12.70 -3.23 -5.47
CA TRP A 84 14.12 -2.92 -5.28
C TRP A 84 14.36 -1.80 -4.25
N ALA A 85 13.49 -0.78 -4.23
CA ALA A 85 13.59 0.34 -3.31
C ALA A 85 13.20 -0.10 -1.89
N PHE A 86 12.13 -0.89 -1.78
CA PHE A 86 11.72 -1.50 -0.51
C PHE A 86 12.84 -2.39 0.06
N LEU A 87 13.43 -3.27 -0.75
CA LEU A 87 14.51 -4.14 -0.30
C LEU A 87 15.77 -3.34 0.09
N LEU A 88 16.15 -2.32 -0.68
CA LEU A 88 17.28 -1.45 -0.32
C LEU A 88 17.06 -0.78 1.04
N LEU A 89 15.87 -0.25 1.29
CA LEU A 89 15.54 0.41 2.55
C LEU A 89 15.38 -0.59 3.70
N GLY A 90 14.50 -1.57 3.55
CA GLY A 90 14.12 -2.52 4.60
C GLY A 90 15.20 -3.56 4.94
N VAL A 91 16.06 -3.93 3.99
CA VAL A 91 17.12 -4.93 4.24
C VAL A 91 18.45 -4.27 4.61
N LEU A 92 18.77 -3.10 4.03
CA LEU A 92 20.10 -2.49 4.19
C LEU A 92 20.08 -1.22 5.02
N ALA A 93 19.28 -0.22 4.64
CA ALA A 93 19.37 1.12 5.22
C ALA A 93 18.76 1.20 6.63
N VAL A 94 17.52 0.75 6.80
CA VAL A 94 16.82 0.78 8.09
C VAL A 94 17.53 -0.11 9.12
N PRO A 95 17.91 -1.37 8.82
CA PRO A 95 18.68 -2.18 9.75
C PRO A 95 20.02 -1.55 10.16
N LEU A 96 20.68 -0.81 9.26
CA LEU A 96 21.93 -0.13 9.60
C LEU A 96 21.69 0.96 10.66
N LEU A 97 20.65 1.76 10.47
CA LEU A 97 20.26 2.80 11.43
C LEU A 97 19.87 2.19 12.78
N GLU A 98 19.08 1.11 12.78
CA GLU A 98 18.69 0.40 13.98
C GLU A 98 19.91 -0.21 14.70
N GLU A 99 20.86 -0.78 13.98
CA GLU A 99 22.09 -1.30 14.58
C GLU A 99 22.96 -0.17 15.17
N LEU A 100 22.99 1.00 14.55
CA LEU A 100 23.69 2.17 15.11
C LEU A 100 23.05 2.64 16.42
N ILE A 101 21.72 2.71 16.48
CA ILE A 101 20.98 3.18 17.66
C ILE A 101 21.02 2.14 18.78
N PHE A 102 20.75 0.87 18.46
CA PHE A 102 20.51 -0.15 19.48
C PHE A 102 21.74 -0.99 19.81
N ARG A 103 22.68 -1.17 18.87
CA ARG A 103 23.77 -2.16 19.00
C ARG A 103 25.16 -1.54 19.02
N TYR A 104 25.37 -0.33 18.48
CA TYR A 104 26.68 0.30 18.49
C TYR A 104 27.23 0.40 19.93
N GLY A 105 26.36 0.72 20.89
CA GLY A 105 26.64 0.87 22.31
C GLY A 105 26.84 -0.33 23.17
N LEU A 106 26.49 -1.51 22.66
CA LEU A 106 26.73 -2.75 23.40
C LEU A 106 28.23 -3.05 23.58
N ARG A 107 29.09 -2.24 22.95
CA ARG A 107 30.52 -2.17 23.23
C ARG A 107 30.84 -0.76 23.74
N PHE A 108 31.38 -0.66 24.94
CA PHE A 108 31.69 0.65 25.51
C PHE A 108 32.69 1.41 24.64
N LYS A 109 32.24 2.55 24.10
CA LYS A 109 33.06 3.55 23.40
C LYS A 109 32.57 4.94 23.80
N SER A 110 33.50 5.86 24.06
CA SER A 110 33.19 7.23 24.52
C SER A 110 32.22 7.95 23.59
N GLY A 111 32.40 7.84 22.27
CA GLY A 111 31.54 8.49 21.27
C GLY A 111 30.08 7.97 21.21
N TYR A 112 29.79 6.79 21.76
CA TYR A 112 28.43 6.26 21.71
C TYR A 112 27.48 6.95 22.70
N ILE A 113 27.97 7.36 23.86
CA ILE A 113 27.14 8.05 24.84
C ILE A 113 26.65 9.38 24.26
N ALA A 114 27.48 10.05 23.46
CA ALA A 114 27.10 11.23 22.71
C ALA A 114 26.02 10.90 21.65
N LEU A 115 26.19 9.79 20.91
CA LEU A 115 25.19 9.31 19.95
C LEU A 115 23.83 9.06 20.63
N LEU A 116 23.80 8.38 21.78
CA LEU A 116 22.57 8.14 22.54
C LEU A 116 21.95 9.42 23.06
N ALA A 117 22.75 10.36 23.57
CA ALA A 117 22.26 11.64 24.05
C ALA A 117 21.58 12.43 22.92
N VAL A 118 22.18 12.44 21.73
CA VAL A 118 21.61 13.06 20.52
C VAL A 118 20.35 12.32 20.06
N ALA A 119 20.38 10.99 19.98
CA ALA A 119 19.22 10.19 19.58
C ALA A 119 18.03 10.39 20.54
N ALA A 120 18.29 10.39 21.85
CA ALA A 120 17.29 10.67 22.87
C ALA A 120 16.75 12.10 22.73
N ALA A 121 17.60 13.09 22.48
CA ALA A 121 17.17 14.47 22.25
C ALA A 121 16.27 14.58 21.01
N ILE A 122 16.57 13.88 19.91
CA ILE A 122 15.73 13.85 18.70
C ILE A 122 14.37 13.23 19.01
N VAL A 123 14.33 12.09 19.70
CA VAL A 123 13.07 11.41 20.07
C VAL A 123 12.22 12.30 20.96
N LEU A 124 12.82 12.89 22.01
CA LEU A 124 12.11 13.80 22.92
C LEU A 124 11.65 15.09 22.21
N SER A 125 12.43 15.57 21.24
CA SER A 125 12.06 16.73 20.43
C SER A 125 10.85 16.46 19.55
N ASN A 126 10.80 15.29 18.90
CA ASN A 126 9.65 14.85 18.12
C ASN A 126 8.42 14.64 19.02
N LEU A 127 8.58 14.00 20.18
CA LEU A 127 7.48 13.81 21.12
C LEU A 127 6.91 15.15 21.61
N ALA A 128 7.78 16.10 21.93
CA ALA A 128 7.37 17.43 22.34
C ALA A 128 6.63 18.17 21.22
N TYR A 129 7.12 18.11 19.98
CA TYR A 129 6.47 18.70 18.81
C TYR A 129 5.07 18.11 18.56
N SER A 130 4.91 16.79 18.71
CA SER A 130 3.63 16.13 18.45
C SER A 130 2.58 16.32 19.55
N ASN A 131 2.99 16.66 20.79
CA ASN A 131 2.08 16.67 21.96
C ASN A 131 1.95 18.02 22.66
N LEU A 132 2.82 19.00 22.38
CA LEU A 132 2.79 20.31 23.02
C LEU A 132 2.52 21.42 21.99
N PRO A 133 1.92 22.55 22.41
CA PRO A 133 1.90 23.76 21.59
C PRO A 133 3.33 24.18 21.22
N LEU A 134 3.49 24.88 20.08
CA LEU A 134 4.79 25.25 19.53
C LEU A 134 5.72 25.92 20.56
N VAL A 135 5.20 26.83 21.39
CA VAL A 135 5.97 27.50 22.45
C VAL A 135 6.51 26.51 23.49
N GLY A 136 5.72 25.50 23.86
CA GLY A 136 6.14 24.43 24.75
C GLY A 136 7.21 23.52 24.12
N ALA A 137 7.04 23.17 22.84
CA ALA A 137 8.04 22.39 22.10
C ALA A 137 9.39 23.14 21.99
N MET A 138 9.35 24.44 21.69
CA MET A 138 10.54 25.30 21.64
C MET A 138 11.26 25.37 23.00
N ALA A 139 10.50 25.46 24.11
CA ALA A 139 11.09 25.43 25.45
C ALA A 139 11.80 24.10 25.73
N VAL A 140 11.19 22.96 25.36
CA VAL A 140 11.82 21.64 25.49
C VAL A 140 13.10 21.55 24.65
N TRP A 141 13.09 22.01 23.39
CA TRP A 141 14.29 22.02 22.55
C TRP A 141 15.41 22.88 23.13
N GLY A 142 15.09 24.04 23.71
CA GLY A 142 16.05 24.87 24.43
C GLY A 142 16.69 24.14 25.62
N ILE A 143 15.87 23.47 26.44
CA ILE A 143 16.34 22.67 27.58
C ILE A 143 17.24 21.51 27.12
N LEU A 144 16.83 20.77 26.09
CA LEU A 144 17.61 19.67 25.52
C LEU A 144 18.93 20.16 24.93
N GLY A 145 18.92 21.30 24.24
CA GLY A 145 20.12 21.95 23.71
C GLY A 145 21.11 22.32 24.81
N ILE A 146 20.64 22.94 25.90
CA ILE A 146 21.45 23.25 27.08
C ILE A 146 22.00 21.96 27.70
N ALA A 147 21.17 20.93 27.85
CA ALA A 147 21.60 19.65 28.40
C ALA A 147 22.70 18.99 27.55
N LEU A 148 22.60 19.05 26.22
CA LEU A 148 23.63 18.55 25.30
C LEU A 148 24.94 19.35 25.40
N VAL A 149 24.87 20.68 25.54
CA VAL A 149 26.06 21.52 25.78
C VAL A 149 26.71 21.16 27.10
N LEU A 150 25.93 21.05 28.19
CA LEU A 150 26.45 20.64 29.51
C LEU A 150 27.07 19.25 29.47
N TYR A 151 26.47 18.31 28.74
CA TYR A 151 27.04 16.99 28.46
C TYR A 151 28.39 17.11 27.75
N ALA A 152 28.46 17.89 26.66
CA ALA A 152 29.68 18.06 25.88
C ALA A 152 30.82 18.67 26.72
N LEU A 153 30.52 19.68 27.55
CA LEU A 153 31.48 20.30 28.46
C LEU A 153 32.00 19.35 29.55
N ASN A 154 31.26 18.29 29.88
CA ASN A 154 31.61 17.33 30.93
C ASN A 154 31.84 15.90 30.38
N ALA A 155 32.02 15.74 29.08
CA ALA A 155 32.03 14.43 28.41
C ALA A 155 33.08 13.49 29.00
N ASP A 156 34.29 13.97 29.30
CA ASP A 156 35.37 13.15 29.87
C ASP A 156 35.04 12.64 31.28
N LYS A 157 34.47 13.49 32.12
CA LYS A 157 34.05 13.12 33.49
C LYS A 157 32.92 12.09 33.45
N ILE A 158 31.91 12.34 32.61
CA ILE A 158 30.74 11.47 32.45
C ILE A 158 31.18 10.10 31.91
N THR A 159 31.97 10.09 30.84
CA THR A 159 32.47 8.83 30.25
C THR A 159 33.39 8.08 31.21
N GLY A 160 34.24 8.78 31.97
CA GLY A 160 35.06 8.19 33.02
C GLY A 160 34.23 7.52 34.13
N PHE A 161 33.16 8.17 34.58
CA PHE A 161 32.22 7.57 35.54
C PHE A 161 31.51 6.34 34.96
N LEU A 162 30.94 6.48 33.75
CA LEU A 162 30.23 5.39 33.07
C LEU A 162 31.13 4.17 32.86
N LYS A 163 32.40 4.37 32.48
CA LYS A 163 33.37 3.28 32.32
C LYS A 163 33.57 2.48 33.60
N LYS A 164 33.59 3.13 34.77
CA LYS A 164 33.75 2.48 36.09
C LYS A 164 32.54 1.63 36.47
N VAL A 165 31.33 2.09 36.15
CA VAL A 165 30.08 1.39 36.50
C VAL A 165 29.64 0.39 35.42
N TRP A 166 30.15 0.51 34.20
CA TRP A 166 29.71 -0.26 33.02
C TRP A 166 29.61 -1.76 33.27
N GLY A 167 30.65 -2.38 33.82
CA GLY A 167 30.66 -3.83 34.07
C GLY A 167 29.55 -4.30 35.04
N LYS A 168 29.07 -3.43 35.93
CA LYS A 168 27.99 -3.75 36.88
C LYS A 168 26.60 -3.61 36.25
N VAL A 169 26.43 -2.62 35.39
CA VAL A 169 25.14 -2.28 34.76
C VAL A 169 24.96 -2.91 33.37
N TYR A 170 26.01 -3.50 32.81
CA TYR A 170 26.03 -3.98 31.43
C TYR A 170 24.89 -4.92 31.10
N GLY A 171 24.57 -5.88 31.97
CA GLY A 171 23.51 -6.84 31.69
C GLY A 171 22.13 -6.18 31.61
N VAL A 172 21.85 -5.24 32.52
CA VAL A 172 20.62 -4.43 32.46
C VAL A 172 20.60 -3.61 31.18
N PHE A 173 21.72 -2.98 30.81
CA PHE A 173 21.82 -2.20 29.58
C PHE A 173 21.57 -3.06 28.34
N PHE A 174 22.18 -4.25 28.25
CA PHE A 174 21.98 -5.18 27.14
C PHE A 174 20.51 -5.54 26.94
N TYR A 175 19.81 -5.93 28.00
CA TYR A 175 18.38 -6.26 27.94
C TYR A 175 17.50 -5.06 27.66
N PHE A 176 17.85 -3.89 28.20
CA PHE A 176 17.14 -2.65 27.91
C PHE A 176 17.20 -2.31 26.42
N MET A 177 18.36 -2.44 25.78
CA MET A 177 18.49 -2.20 24.34
C MET A 177 17.70 -3.22 23.51
N ALA A 178 17.71 -4.50 23.90
CA ALA A 178 16.93 -5.54 23.22
C ALA A 178 15.42 -5.33 23.38
N LEU A 179 14.97 -4.94 24.58
CA LEU A 179 13.57 -4.62 24.85
C LEU A 179 13.14 -3.37 24.07
N GLY A 180 13.94 -2.29 24.10
CA GLY A 180 13.66 -1.08 23.34
C GLY A 180 13.56 -1.33 21.84
N PHE A 181 14.41 -2.21 21.30
CA PHE A 181 14.30 -2.65 19.91
C PHE A 181 12.99 -3.41 19.64
N GLY A 182 12.52 -4.26 20.55
CA GLY A 182 11.20 -4.89 20.36
C GLY A 182 10.05 -3.90 20.46
N LEU A 183 10.08 -2.99 21.43
CA LEU A 183 9.00 -2.04 21.68
C LEU A 183 8.81 -1.03 20.54
N ILE A 184 9.89 -0.57 19.88
CA ILE A 184 9.73 0.35 18.74
C ILE A 184 8.97 -0.31 17.57
N HIS A 185 8.98 -1.64 17.48
CA HIS A 185 8.24 -2.39 16.44
C HIS A 185 6.74 -2.49 16.70
N ILE A 186 6.24 -2.04 17.86
CA ILE A 186 4.79 -1.85 18.07
C ILE A 186 4.23 -0.88 17.03
N ALA A 187 5.03 0.11 16.60
CA ALA A 187 4.65 1.07 15.57
C ALA A 187 4.36 0.42 14.19
N ASN A 188 4.70 -0.85 13.99
CA ASN A 188 4.33 -1.58 12.79
C ASN A 188 2.86 -2.00 12.75
N PHE A 189 2.19 -2.07 13.90
CA PHE A 189 0.77 -2.42 13.99
C PHE A 189 -0.06 -1.14 14.00
N THR A 190 -0.54 -0.77 12.82
CA THR A 190 -1.44 0.37 12.62
C THR A 190 -2.88 -0.07 12.96
N ASP A 191 -3.67 0.81 13.56
CA ASP A 191 -5.04 0.55 14.04
C ASP A 191 -5.17 -0.41 15.25
N PHE A 192 -4.11 -0.61 16.01
CA PHE A 192 -4.19 -1.39 17.25
C PHE A 192 -5.12 -0.72 18.28
N ASP A 193 -6.20 -1.41 18.67
CA ASP A 193 -7.12 -0.91 19.70
C ASP A 193 -6.51 -1.06 21.11
N TYR A 194 -5.87 0.01 21.56
CA TYR A 194 -5.27 0.13 22.89
C TYR A 194 -6.30 0.15 24.03
N ALA A 195 -7.61 0.23 23.76
CA ALA A 195 -8.65 0.11 24.78
C ALA A 195 -9.15 -1.33 24.97
N SER A 196 -8.80 -2.24 24.05
CA SER A 196 -9.25 -3.64 24.08
C SER A 196 -8.35 -4.54 24.95
N ALA A 197 -8.85 -5.74 25.25
CA ALA A 197 -8.04 -6.80 25.88
C ALA A 197 -6.84 -7.25 25.03
N ALA A 198 -6.77 -6.84 23.74
CA ALA A 198 -5.65 -7.16 22.86
C ALA A 198 -4.32 -6.55 23.34
N VAL A 199 -4.35 -5.48 24.16
CA VAL A 199 -3.14 -4.89 24.80
C VAL A 199 -2.33 -5.94 25.56
N LEU A 200 -2.99 -6.95 26.13
CA LEU A 200 -2.33 -8.06 26.83
C LEU A 200 -1.45 -8.91 25.91
N LEU A 201 -1.65 -8.83 24.59
CA LEU A 201 -0.85 -9.53 23.58
C LEU A 201 0.41 -8.75 23.17
N ILE A 202 0.57 -7.47 23.54
CA ILE A 202 1.76 -6.68 23.19
C ILE A 202 3.07 -7.42 23.50
N PRO A 203 3.25 -8.04 24.69
CA PRO A 203 4.47 -8.79 24.99
C PRO A 203 4.73 -9.93 24.00
N ILE A 204 3.69 -10.59 23.49
CA ILE A 204 3.80 -11.67 22.49
C ILE A 204 4.09 -11.09 21.11
N LEU A 205 3.43 -9.97 20.74
CA LEU A 205 3.60 -9.28 19.46
C LEU A 205 5.04 -8.80 19.25
N VAL A 206 5.69 -8.28 20.29
CA VAL A 206 7.07 -7.77 20.21
C VAL A 206 8.13 -8.82 20.55
N ALA A 207 7.74 -9.98 21.07
CA ALA A 207 8.68 -11.02 21.51
C ALA A 207 9.66 -11.46 20.39
N PRO A 208 9.23 -11.68 19.13
CA PRO A 208 10.14 -12.01 18.04
C PRO A 208 11.27 -10.99 17.89
N GLN A 209 10.92 -9.70 17.99
CA GLN A 209 11.85 -8.58 17.82
C GLN A 209 12.75 -8.42 19.05
N VAL A 210 12.23 -8.60 20.27
CA VAL A 210 13.08 -8.63 21.49
C VAL A 210 14.10 -9.76 21.41
N ILE A 211 13.68 -10.96 21.01
CA ILE A 211 14.56 -12.12 20.85
C ILE A 211 15.57 -11.89 19.73
N GLY A 212 15.13 -11.39 18.58
CA GLY A 212 16.01 -10.99 17.48
C GLY A 212 17.04 -9.95 17.96
N GLY A 213 16.62 -8.99 18.78
CA GLY A 213 17.48 -8.01 19.44
C GLY A 213 18.55 -8.64 20.33
N MET A 214 18.18 -9.64 21.13
CA MET A 214 19.12 -10.41 21.94
C MET A 214 20.13 -11.20 21.08
N LEU A 215 19.67 -11.86 20.01
CA LEU A 215 20.53 -12.66 19.12
C LEU A 215 21.49 -11.80 18.29
N MET A 216 20.99 -10.70 17.71
CA MET A 216 21.84 -9.72 17.01
C MET A 216 22.79 -9.03 17.98
N GLY A 217 22.35 -8.77 19.21
CA GLY A 217 23.19 -8.27 20.31
C GLY A 217 24.33 -9.23 20.67
N TYR A 218 24.06 -10.54 20.76
CA TYR A 218 25.09 -11.57 20.91
C TYR A 218 26.11 -11.51 19.78
N MET A 219 25.64 -11.48 18.52
CA MET A 219 26.51 -11.38 17.34
C MET A 219 27.38 -10.12 17.37
N ARG A 220 26.78 -8.98 17.72
CA ARG A 220 27.46 -7.69 17.88
C ARG A 220 28.58 -7.76 18.92
N VAL A 221 28.29 -8.30 20.09
CA VAL A 221 29.20 -8.27 21.24
C VAL A 221 30.36 -9.24 21.05
N LYS A 222 30.05 -10.47 20.61
CA LYS A 222 31.02 -11.55 20.45
C LYS A 222 31.83 -11.46 19.17
N HIS A 223 31.21 -11.09 18.05
CA HIS A 223 31.85 -11.17 16.73
C HIS A 223 32.08 -9.82 16.06
N GLY A 224 31.37 -8.77 16.49
CA GLY A 224 31.58 -7.38 16.06
C GLY A 224 30.38 -6.77 15.32
N PHE A 225 30.45 -5.46 15.05
CA PHE A 225 29.32 -4.67 14.49
C PHE A 225 28.79 -5.23 13.18
N ARG A 226 29.70 -5.51 12.23
CA ARG A 226 29.35 -5.98 10.88
C ARG A 226 28.57 -7.29 10.92
N TRP A 227 28.88 -8.18 11.88
CA TRP A 227 28.19 -9.47 12.01
C TRP A 227 26.81 -9.34 12.66
N GLY A 228 26.62 -8.39 13.59
CA GLY A 228 25.28 -8.01 14.07
C GLY A 228 24.42 -7.44 12.94
N TYR A 229 24.98 -6.52 12.15
CA TYR A 229 24.32 -5.93 10.99
C TYR A 229 23.95 -6.96 9.91
N PHE A 230 24.89 -7.82 9.49
CA PHE A 230 24.58 -8.84 8.48
C PHE A 230 23.59 -9.89 8.99
N MET A 231 23.57 -10.17 10.30
CA MET A 231 22.54 -11.01 10.91
C MET A 231 21.15 -10.35 10.80
N HIS A 232 21.07 -9.04 11.05
CA HIS A 232 19.83 -8.27 10.93
C HIS A 232 19.37 -8.18 9.47
N ALA A 233 20.25 -7.76 8.55
CA ALA A 233 19.96 -7.73 7.13
C ALA A 233 19.54 -9.11 6.60
N GLY A 234 20.20 -10.19 7.05
CA GLY A 234 19.81 -11.56 6.70
C GLY A 234 18.42 -11.96 7.20
N HIS A 235 18.04 -11.56 8.42
CA HIS A 235 16.68 -11.77 8.95
C HIS A 235 15.64 -11.07 8.06
N ASN A 236 15.85 -9.78 7.76
CA ASN A 236 14.91 -9.02 6.93
C ASN A 236 14.87 -9.53 5.49
N ALA A 237 16.02 -9.87 4.90
CA ALA A 237 16.08 -10.42 3.55
C ALA A 237 15.28 -11.72 3.42
N LEU A 238 15.36 -12.62 4.40
CA LEU A 238 14.62 -13.87 4.39
C LEU A 238 13.11 -13.63 4.57
N LEU A 239 12.70 -12.81 5.55
CA LEU A 239 11.28 -12.55 5.79
C LEU A 239 10.63 -11.77 4.64
N PHE A 240 11.25 -10.69 4.17
CA PHE A 240 10.72 -9.91 3.06
C PHE A 240 10.80 -10.66 1.74
N GLY A 241 11.88 -11.42 1.51
CA GLY A 241 12.01 -12.27 0.33
C GLY A 241 10.93 -13.35 0.30
N LEU A 242 10.68 -14.02 1.42
CA LEU A 242 9.57 -14.99 1.54
C LEU A 242 8.22 -14.30 1.34
N ALA A 243 8.01 -13.15 1.98
CA ALA A 243 6.79 -12.38 1.85
C ALA A 243 6.50 -12.02 0.38
N PHE A 244 7.47 -11.46 -0.36
CA PHE A 244 7.29 -11.19 -1.80
C PHE A 244 7.10 -12.46 -2.63
N ALA A 245 7.83 -13.54 -2.32
CA ALA A 245 7.67 -14.81 -3.03
C ALA A 245 6.25 -15.38 -2.85
N THR A 246 5.64 -15.19 -1.69
CA THR A 246 4.25 -15.61 -1.43
C THR A 246 3.21 -14.58 -1.86
N MET A 247 3.54 -13.28 -1.90
CA MET A 247 2.62 -12.20 -2.29
C MET A 247 2.36 -12.14 -3.79
N GLY A 248 3.29 -12.64 -4.61
CA GLY A 248 3.08 -12.84 -6.04
C GLY A 248 2.35 -14.14 -6.38
N MET A 249 1.95 -14.92 -5.38
CA MET A 249 1.05 -16.06 -5.58
C MET A 249 -0.39 -15.51 -5.59
N LEU A 250 -1.12 -15.81 -6.66
CA LEU A 250 -2.55 -15.56 -6.78
C LEU A 250 -3.25 -16.14 -5.55
N ASP A 251 -3.88 -15.27 -4.74
CA ASP A 251 -4.75 -15.74 -3.66
C ASP A 251 -6.12 -16.02 -4.29
N GLU A 252 -6.49 -17.29 -4.39
CA GLU A 252 -7.81 -17.71 -4.86
C GLU A 252 -8.87 -17.22 -3.85
N LYS A 253 -9.46 -16.07 -4.13
CA LYS A 253 -10.46 -15.45 -3.25
C LYS A 253 -11.81 -16.12 -3.36
N LEU A 254 -12.13 -16.58 -4.56
CA LEU A 254 -13.40 -17.22 -4.86
C LEU A 254 -13.21 -18.23 -5.97
N HIS A 255 -13.70 -19.43 -5.74
CA HIS A 255 -13.83 -20.46 -6.77
C HIS A 255 -15.19 -21.14 -6.63
N ILE A 256 -16.09 -20.84 -7.56
CA ILE A 256 -17.41 -21.44 -7.66
C ILE A 256 -17.44 -22.26 -8.94
N GLN A 257 -17.80 -23.53 -8.81
CA GLN A 257 -18.08 -24.40 -9.93
C GLN A 257 -19.39 -25.15 -9.66
N ASN A 258 -20.43 -24.83 -10.43
CA ASN A 258 -21.72 -25.48 -10.32
C ASN A 258 -22.34 -25.72 -11.72
N GLU A 259 -23.54 -26.29 -11.74
CA GLU A 259 -24.27 -26.62 -12.99
C GLU A 259 -24.63 -25.37 -13.83
N ASN A 260 -24.71 -24.19 -13.21
CA ASN A 260 -25.14 -22.96 -13.86
C ASN A 260 -23.97 -22.12 -14.38
N TYR A 261 -22.86 -22.04 -13.62
CA TYR A 261 -21.69 -21.26 -13.99
C TYR A 261 -20.41 -21.69 -13.26
N THR A 262 -19.27 -21.26 -13.81
CA THR A 262 -17.98 -21.19 -13.13
C THR A 262 -17.59 -19.74 -12.91
N LEU A 263 -17.12 -19.42 -11.70
CA LEU A 263 -16.53 -18.13 -11.36
C LEU A 263 -15.25 -18.36 -10.56
N GLN A 264 -14.15 -17.86 -11.08
CA GLN A 264 -12.87 -17.81 -10.38
C GLN A 264 -12.46 -16.34 -10.24
N VAL A 265 -12.10 -15.96 -9.02
CA VAL A 265 -11.54 -14.63 -8.70
C VAL A 265 -10.25 -14.85 -7.96
N GLU A 266 -9.17 -14.35 -8.54
CA GLU A 266 -7.85 -14.37 -7.94
C GLU A 266 -7.41 -12.94 -7.66
N GLU A 267 -6.87 -12.71 -6.47
CA GLU A 267 -6.41 -11.39 -6.07
C GLU A 267 -4.89 -11.27 -6.22
N HIS A 268 -4.48 -10.21 -6.89
CA HIS A 268 -3.13 -9.69 -6.90
C HIS A 268 -2.99 -8.60 -5.84
N MET A 269 -1.97 -8.75 -5.00
CA MET A 269 -1.62 -7.76 -3.98
C MET A 269 -1.05 -6.45 -4.57
N LEU A 270 -0.58 -6.47 -5.81
CA LEU A 270 0.04 -5.35 -6.52
C LEU A 270 -0.38 -5.35 -7.99
N HIS A 271 -0.96 -4.25 -8.45
CA HIS A 271 -1.21 -4.05 -9.88
C HIS A 271 0.11 -3.83 -10.64
N ASP A 272 0.54 -4.81 -11.43
CA ASP A 272 1.69 -4.68 -12.31
C ASP A 272 1.29 -3.91 -13.57
N LYS A 273 1.63 -2.61 -13.61
CA LYS A 273 1.37 -1.74 -14.77
C LYS A 273 2.09 -2.19 -16.05
N THR A 274 3.08 -3.08 -15.95
CA THR A 274 3.87 -3.57 -17.08
C THR A 274 3.38 -4.92 -17.61
N ALA A 275 2.55 -5.63 -16.85
CA ALA A 275 1.94 -6.87 -17.29
C ALA A 275 0.81 -6.60 -18.30
N LEU A 276 0.67 -7.52 -19.26
CA LEU A 276 -0.42 -7.49 -20.23
C LEU A 276 -1.76 -7.58 -19.49
N SER A 277 -2.58 -6.54 -19.65
CA SER A 277 -3.94 -6.51 -19.10
C SER A 277 -4.95 -6.84 -20.20
N SER A 278 -5.98 -7.62 -19.89
CA SER A 278 -7.06 -7.91 -20.84
C SER A 278 -8.44 -7.77 -20.19
N ARG A 279 -9.44 -7.50 -21.01
CA ARG A 279 -10.85 -7.35 -20.60
C ARG A 279 -11.74 -7.97 -21.67
N PHE A 280 -12.67 -8.82 -21.25
CA PHE A 280 -13.67 -9.42 -22.09
C PHE A 280 -15.02 -9.44 -21.38
N ILE A 281 -16.07 -8.95 -22.04
CA ILE A 281 -17.45 -9.04 -21.55
C ILE A 281 -18.29 -9.55 -22.70
N GLY A 282 -18.65 -10.82 -22.64
CA GLY A 282 -19.44 -11.52 -23.63
C GLY A 282 -20.78 -12.00 -23.08
N VAL A 283 -21.57 -12.59 -23.96
CA VAL A 283 -22.92 -13.08 -23.66
C VAL A 283 -22.93 -14.25 -22.65
N ASP A 284 -21.83 -14.98 -22.54
CA ASP A 284 -21.69 -16.17 -21.70
C ASP A 284 -20.44 -16.15 -20.82
N SER A 285 -19.57 -15.14 -20.96
CA SER A 285 -18.29 -15.10 -20.24
C SER A 285 -17.91 -13.67 -19.87
N VAL A 286 -17.35 -13.48 -18.69
CA VAL A 286 -16.78 -12.21 -18.23
C VAL A 286 -15.37 -12.49 -17.76
N GLY A 287 -14.41 -11.76 -18.33
CA GLY A 287 -12.98 -11.99 -18.15
C GLY A 287 -12.25 -10.69 -17.86
N PHE A 288 -11.46 -10.65 -16.80
CA PHE A 288 -10.54 -9.56 -16.50
C PHE A 288 -9.20 -10.16 -16.12
N GLU A 289 -8.12 -9.64 -16.71
CA GLU A 289 -6.75 -10.08 -16.47
C GLU A 289 -5.93 -8.86 -16.08
N ASN A 290 -5.30 -8.93 -14.90
CA ASN A 290 -4.49 -7.88 -14.30
C ASN A 290 -5.20 -6.51 -14.30
N GLN A 291 -6.45 -6.47 -13.83
CA GLN A 291 -7.26 -5.24 -13.76
C GLN A 291 -7.42 -4.79 -12.31
N LYS A 292 -7.41 -3.48 -12.04
CA LYS A 292 -7.69 -3.00 -10.67
C LYS A 292 -9.12 -3.32 -10.29
N LEU A 293 -9.35 -3.65 -9.01
CA LEU A 293 -10.68 -3.96 -8.50
C LEU A 293 -11.69 -2.83 -8.79
N HIS A 294 -11.30 -1.57 -8.63
CA HIS A 294 -12.15 -0.42 -8.94
C HIS A 294 -12.58 -0.39 -10.41
N ASP A 295 -11.65 -0.65 -11.33
CA ASP A 295 -11.92 -0.66 -12.77
C ASP A 295 -12.83 -1.84 -13.17
N VAL A 296 -12.68 -2.99 -12.50
CA VAL A 296 -13.58 -4.14 -12.68
C VAL A 296 -14.98 -3.84 -12.17
N ILE A 297 -15.12 -3.21 -10.99
CA ILE A 297 -16.43 -2.81 -10.45
C ILE A 297 -17.11 -1.84 -11.42
N LEU A 298 -16.40 -0.81 -11.90
CA LEU A 298 -16.90 0.12 -12.90
C LEU A 298 -17.36 -0.58 -14.19
N ALA A 299 -16.58 -1.57 -14.66
CA ALA A 299 -16.92 -2.33 -15.85
C ALA A 299 -18.17 -3.22 -15.71
N LEU A 300 -18.46 -3.68 -14.50
CA LEU A 300 -19.61 -4.52 -14.15
C LEU A 300 -20.87 -3.69 -13.89
N LEU A 301 -20.72 -2.47 -13.39
CA LEU A 301 -21.82 -1.53 -13.28
C LEU A 301 -22.31 -1.13 -14.68
N ASP A 302 -23.62 -1.27 -14.93
CA ASP A 302 -24.25 -0.87 -16.20
C ASP A 302 -24.55 0.64 -16.20
N ARG A 303 -23.50 1.44 -15.94
CA ARG A 303 -23.55 2.89 -15.74
C ARG A 303 -22.30 3.55 -16.31
N GLU A 304 -22.43 4.82 -16.67
CA GLU A 304 -21.30 5.66 -17.06
C GLU A 304 -20.41 5.96 -15.85
N GLU A 305 -19.10 6.10 -16.07
CA GLU A 305 -18.12 6.35 -15.00
C GLU A 305 -18.43 7.64 -14.23
N SER A 306 -18.94 8.67 -14.91
CA SER A 306 -19.40 9.93 -14.32
C SER A 306 -20.55 9.75 -13.30
N LEU A 307 -21.27 8.64 -13.39
CA LEU A 307 -22.42 8.31 -12.53
C LEU A 307 -22.06 7.31 -11.42
N VAL A 308 -20.76 7.03 -11.20
CA VAL A 308 -20.30 6.12 -10.15
C VAL A 308 -19.37 6.84 -9.17
N GLU A 309 -19.76 6.86 -7.90
CA GLU A 309 -18.90 7.33 -6.81
C GLU A 309 -18.24 6.12 -6.12
N LEU A 310 -16.91 6.05 -6.14
CA LEU A 310 -16.12 4.94 -5.59
C LEU A 310 -15.15 5.45 -4.52
N ASP A 311 -15.12 4.82 -3.34
CA ASP A 311 -14.09 5.11 -2.32
C ASP A 311 -12.71 4.73 -2.84
N LYS A 312 -11.88 5.76 -3.06
CA LYS A 312 -10.54 5.63 -3.65
C LYS A 312 -9.47 5.13 -2.66
N LYS A 313 -9.75 5.05 -1.36
CA LYS A 313 -8.73 4.69 -0.35
C LYS A 313 -8.62 3.18 -0.16
N LYS A 314 -9.74 2.48 -0.02
CA LYS A 314 -9.74 1.03 0.20
C LYS A 314 -9.55 0.28 -1.12
N HIS A 315 -8.73 -0.78 -1.09
CA HIS A 315 -8.39 -1.58 -2.28
C HIS A 315 -7.73 -0.80 -3.45
N GLN A 316 -7.14 0.37 -3.17
CA GLN A 316 -6.50 1.23 -4.18
C GLN A 316 -5.45 0.50 -5.04
N TYR A 317 -4.76 -0.50 -4.48
CA TYR A 317 -3.68 -1.24 -5.13
C TYR A 317 -4.06 -2.69 -5.46
N THR A 318 -5.30 -3.09 -5.18
CA THR A 318 -5.79 -4.44 -5.43
C THR A 318 -6.04 -4.60 -6.93
N ALA A 319 -5.35 -5.55 -7.55
CA ALA A 319 -5.69 -6.04 -8.89
C ALA A 319 -6.28 -7.44 -8.78
N ILE A 320 -7.10 -7.84 -9.75
CA ILE A 320 -7.74 -9.14 -9.77
C ILE A 320 -7.69 -9.75 -11.16
N ASP A 321 -7.62 -11.08 -11.19
CA ASP A 321 -7.96 -11.89 -12.34
C ASP A 321 -9.34 -12.49 -12.08
N LEU A 322 -10.25 -12.34 -13.04
CA LEU A 322 -11.62 -12.77 -12.91
C LEU A 322 -12.01 -13.54 -14.14
N HIS A 323 -12.46 -14.77 -13.94
CA HIS A 323 -12.94 -15.66 -14.98
C HIS A 323 -14.32 -16.18 -14.65
N PHE A 324 -15.31 -15.66 -15.35
CA PHE A 324 -16.69 -16.12 -15.29
C PHE A 324 -17.06 -16.82 -16.59
N LYS A 325 -17.73 -17.98 -16.48
CA LYS A 325 -18.31 -18.71 -17.59
C LYS A 325 -19.69 -19.25 -17.21
N ALA A 326 -20.74 -18.84 -17.91
CA ALA A 326 -22.07 -19.41 -17.77
C ALA A 326 -22.15 -20.76 -18.52
N HIS A 327 -22.72 -21.77 -17.86
CA HIS A 327 -22.96 -23.11 -18.41
C HIS A 327 -24.40 -23.29 -18.91
N ALA A 328 -25.37 -22.58 -18.30
CA ALA A 328 -26.78 -22.62 -18.66
C ALA A 328 -27.32 -21.25 -19.11
N ALA A 329 -28.38 -21.24 -19.92
CA ALA A 329 -29.06 -20.04 -20.43
C ALA A 329 -29.90 -19.35 -19.34
N PRO A 330 -30.05 -18.01 -19.34
CA PRO A 330 -30.00 -17.13 -20.51
C PRO A 330 -28.63 -16.52 -20.78
N LYS A 331 -28.31 -16.36 -22.07
CA LYS A 331 -27.12 -15.63 -22.55
C LYS A 331 -27.36 -14.11 -22.47
N ASP A 332 -27.60 -13.60 -21.26
CA ASP A 332 -27.81 -12.18 -21.00
C ASP A 332 -26.60 -11.57 -20.29
N ILE A 333 -25.95 -10.62 -20.97
CA ILE A 333 -24.78 -9.90 -20.48
C ILE A 333 -25.10 -9.19 -19.16
N LYS A 334 -26.30 -8.60 -19.01
CA LYS A 334 -26.67 -7.83 -17.81
C LYS A 334 -26.80 -8.73 -16.60
N GLN A 335 -27.45 -9.89 -16.76
CA GLN A 335 -27.59 -10.87 -15.68
C GLN A 335 -26.23 -11.43 -15.25
N ASN A 336 -25.35 -11.75 -16.20
CA ASN A 336 -24.01 -12.24 -15.88
C ASN A 336 -23.15 -11.20 -15.17
N LYS A 337 -23.18 -9.92 -15.61
CA LYS A 337 -22.51 -8.83 -14.90
C LYS A 337 -23.02 -8.68 -13.47
N GLN A 338 -24.34 -8.69 -13.29
CA GLN A 338 -24.98 -8.56 -11.99
C GLN A 338 -24.59 -9.71 -11.04
N LEU A 339 -24.61 -10.96 -11.54
CA LEU A 339 -24.21 -12.13 -10.77
C LEU A 339 -22.74 -12.04 -10.32
N VAL A 340 -21.84 -11.66 -11.23
CA VAL A 340 -20.42 -11.47 -10.89
C VAL A 340 -20.26 -10.35 -9.85
N LEU A 341 -20.97 -9.22 -10.02
CA LEU A 341 -20.91 -8.09 -9.10
C LEU A 341 -21.37 -8.49 -7.70
N GLU A 342 -22.47 -9.24 -7.57
CA GLU A 342 -22.98 -9.74 -6.29
C GLU A 342 -21.95 -10.62 -5.57
N GLN A 343 -21.27 -11.51 -6.29
CA GLN A 343 -20.22 -12.33 -5.71
C GLN A 343 -19.00 -11.49 -5.27
N LEU A 344 -18.63 -10.46 -6.04
CA LEU A 344 -17.58 -9.53 -5.63
C LEU A 344 -18.00 -8.70 -4.39
N GLN A 345 -19.26 -8.28 -4.29
CA GLN A 345 -19.78 -7.57 -3.11
C GLN A 345 -19.63 -8.41 -1.85
N GLU A 346 -19.90 -9.73 -1.93
CA GLU A 346 -19.72 -10.64 -0.81
C GLU A 346 -18.26 -10.86 -0.43
N VAL A 347 -17.37 -11.03 -1.40
CA VAL A 347 -15.94 -11.29 -1.17
C VAL A 347 -15.23 -10.05 -0.62
N TYR A 348 -15.43 -8.90 -1.26
CA TYR A 348 -14.74 -7.64 -0.95
C TYR A 348 -15.52 -6.74 0.02
N LYS A 349 -16.68 -7.19 0.51
CA LYS A 349 -17.50 -6.52 1.52
C LYS A 349 -17.83 -5.07 1.14
N PHE A 350 -18.31 -4.84 -0.08
CA PHE A 350 -18.80 -3.53 -0.49
C PHE A 350 -20.28 -3.56 -0.85
N ASP A 351 -20.94 -2.42 -0.69
CA ASP A 351 -22.32 -2.20 -1.10
C ASP A 351 -22.36 -1.21 -2.27
N VAL A 352 -23.37 -1.37 -3.13
CA VAL A 352 -23.74 -0.40 -4.16
C VAL A 352 -25.10 0.18 -3.79
N VAL A 353 -25.14 1.47 -3.50
CA VAL A 353 -26.38 2.19 -3.15
C VAL A 353 -26.69 3.21 -4.23
N TYR A 354 -27.90 3.16 -4.76
CA TYR A 354 -28.36 4.11 -5.75
C TYR A 354 -28.95 5.35 -5.06
N ARG A 355 -28.49 6.53 -5.47
CA ARG A 355 -29.01 7.82 -5.02
C ARG A 355 -29.43 8.63 -6.23
N SER A 356 -30.69 9.06 -6.25
CA SER A 356 -31.13 10.00 -7.27
C SER A 356 -30.54 11.38 -6.94
N GLN A 357 -29.74 11.90 -7.86
CA GLN A 357 -29.13 13.21 -7.77
C GLN A 357 -29.62 14.08 -8.94
N GLN A 358 -29.90 15.35 -8.65
CA GLN A 358 -30.15 16.32 -9.71
C GLN A 358 -28.84 16.64 -10.40
N MET A 359 -28.80 16.39 -11.72
CA MET A 359 -27.69 16.73 -12.59
C MET A 359 -28.14 17.66 -13.70
N ASP A 360 -27.24 18.53 -14.14
CA ASP A 360 -27.47 19.40 -15.29
C ASP A 360 -27.33 18.57 -16.58
N ALA A 361 -28.44 18.40 -17.29
CA ALA A 361 -28.50 17.84 -18.63
C ALA A 361 -28.85 18.93 -19.63
N TRP A 362 -28.59 18.70 -20.92
CA TRP A 362 -28.89 19.67 -21.96
C TRP A 362 -29.66 19.06 -23.14
N ASP A 363 -30.86 19.58 -23.39
CA ASP A 363 -31.62 19.25 -24.59
C ASP A 363 -30.97 19.90 -25.82
N VAL A 364 -30.60 19.07 -26.79
CA VAL A 364 -30.05 19.48 -28.08
C VAL A 364 -31.20 19.83 -29.02
N ALA A 365 -31.27 21.09 -29.45
CA ALA A 365 -32.28 21.56 -30.39
C ALA A 365 -31.64 22.36 -31.53
N ILE A 366 -32.19 22.24 -32.74
CA ILE A 366 -31.80 23.12 -33.87
C ILE A 366 -32.58 24.43 -33.71
N ALA A 367 -31.89 25.50 -33.36
CA ALA A 367 -32.47 26.84 -33.26
C ALA A 367 -32.44 27.58 -34.60
N ASP A 368 -31.46 27.31 -35.45
CA ASP A 368 -31.34 27.88 -36.79
C ASP A 368 -30.88 26.81 -37.80
N SER A 369 -31.85 26.24 -38.52
CA SER A 369 -31.59 25.21 -39.53
C SER A 369 -30.86 25.75 -40.76
N SER A 370 -30.97 27.04 -41.06
CA SER A 370 -30.28 27.67 -42.19
C SER A 370 -28.79 27.81 -41.92
N LEU A 371 -28.43 28.20 -40.69
CA LEU A 371 -27.05 28.29 -40.23
C LEU A 371 -26.39 26.91 -40.04
N LEU A 372 -27.16 25.91 -39.61
CA LEU A 372 -26.67 24.54 -39.59
C LEU A 372 -26.36 24.03 -41.00
N ALA A 373 -27.24 24.33 -41.98
CA ALA A 373 -27.06 23.94 -43.37
C ALA A 373 -25.82 24.56 -44.04
N THR A 374 -25.33 25.73 -43.60
CA THR A 374 -24.08 26.30 -44.15
C THR A 374 -22.84 25.48 -43.83
N ASN A 375 -22.93 24.60 -42.83
CA ASN A 375 -21.83 23.72 -42.40
C ASN A 375 -22.04 22.27 -42.87
N ALA A 376 -23.09 22.00 -43.65
CA ALA A 376 -23.38 20.69 -44.19
C ALA A 376 -22.37 20.28 -45.26
N VAL A 377 -21.98 19.01 -45.25
CA VAL A 377 -21.07 18.43 -46.23
C VAL A 377 -21.73 17.26 -46.94
N ALA A 378 -21.35 17.06 -48.21
CA ALA A 378 -21.70 15.84 -48.92
C ALA A 378 -21.04 14.65 -48.21
N ASP A 379 -21.76 13.53 -48.10
CA ASP A 379 -21.23 12.34 -47.43
C ASP A 379 -19.99 11.81 -48.16
N MET A 380 -18.82 12.05 -47.58
CA MET A 380 -17.52 11.60 -48.08
C MET A 380 -17.06 10.29 -47.44
N GLY A 381 -17.96 9.56 -46.77
CA GLY A 381 -17.68 8.28 -46.12
C GLY A 381 -17.16 8.43 -44.69
N LYS A 382 -15.84 8.57 -44.50
CA LYS A 382 -15.24 8.48 -43.14
C LYS A 382 -15.41 9.77 -42.34
N SER A 383 -15.87 9.63 -41.10
CA SER A 383 -15.93 10.71 -40.10
C SER A 383 -14.63 10.80 -39.31
N THR A 384 -14.14 12.01 -39.07
CA THR A 384 -12.87 12.23 -38.36
C THR A 384 -13.05 13.26 -37.25
N VAL A 385 -12.57 12.94 -36.06
CA VAL A 385 -12.46 13.87 -34.92
C VAL A 385 -10.97 14.03 -34.61
N SER A 386 -10.48 15.27 -34.69
CA SER A 386 -9.08 15.61 -34.42
C SER A 386 -8.96 16.57 -33.25
N TYR A 387 -7.95 16.34 -32.42
CA TYR A 387 -7.69 17.07 -31.19
C TYR A 387 -6.43 17.92 -31.36
N ASN A 388 -6.59 19.23 -31.49
CA ASN A 388 -5.49 20.19 -31.51
C ASN A 388 -5.30 20.79 -30.10
N GLU A 389 -4.24 21.59 -29.90
CA GLU A 389 -3.93 22.20 -28.59
C GLU A 389 -5.13 23.01 -28.05
N ASP A 390 -5.79 23.80 -28.91
CA ASP A 390 -6.86 24.73 -28.50
C ASP A 390 -8.28 24.36 -28.95
N ALA A 391 -8.43 23.38 -29.83
CA ALA A 391 -9.71 23.10 -30.48
C ALA A 391 -9.92 21.63 -30.84
N ILE A 392 -11.19 21.22 -30.84
CA ILE A 392 -11.67 19.94 -31.34
C ILE A 392 -12.29 20.19 -32.72
N THR A 393 -11.76 19.53 -33.75
CA THR A 393 -12.24 19.68 -35.13
C THR A 393 -12.92 18.39 -35.57
N PHE A 394 -14.16 18.55 -36.01
CA PHE A 394 -15.06 17.49 -36.46
C PHE A 394 -15.22 17.63 -37.96
N GLU A 395 -14.85 16.60 -38.70
CA GLU A 395 -14.96 16.58 -40.15
C GLU A 395 -15.86 15.43 -40.58
N ASN A 396 -16.86 15.76 -41.40
CA ASN A 396 -17.83 14.82 -41.95
C ASN A 396 -18.52 14.00 -40.85
N VAL A 397 -19.02 14.63 -39.78
CA VAL A 397 -19.67 13.95 -38.64
C VAL A 397 -21.20 14.11 -38.67
N THR A 398 -21.94 13.13 -38.16
CA THR A 398 -23.38 13.30 -37.87
C THR A 398 -23.56 14.14 -36.62
N LEU A 399 -24.78 14.65 -36.39
CA LEU A 399 -25.11 15.25 -35.12
C LEU A 399 -24.98 14.26 -33.96
N GLY A 400 -25.23 12.97 -34.17
CA GLY A 400 -25.00 11.97 -33.13
C GLY A 400 -23.53 11.75 -32.77
N GLU A 401 -22.64 11.76 -33.76
CA GLU A 401 -21.20 11.69 -33.52
C GLU A 401 -20.68 12.96 -32.83
N LEU A 402 -21.25 14.14 -33.17
CA LEU A 402 -20.97 15.38 -32.46
C LEU A 402 -21.43 15.33 -31.00
N VAL A 403 -22.68 14.91 -30.75
CA VAL A 403 -23.26 14.81 -29.41
C VAL A 403 -22.43 13.89 -28.52
N GLY A 404 -22.15 12.66 -28.96
CA GLY A 404 -21.37 11.72 -28.15
C GLY A 404 -19.93 12.20 -27.88
N ALA A 405 -19.34 12.94 -28.81
CA ALA A 405 -18.04 13.55 -28.59
C ALA A 405 -18.08 14.73 -27.61
N ILE A 406 -19.15 15.54 -27.59
CA ILE A 406 -19.31 16.61 -26.60
C ILE A 406 -19.51 15.99 -25.21
N GLU A 407 -20.35 14.98 -25.07
CA GLU A 407 -20.57 14.27 -23.79
C GLU A 407 -19.25 13.74 -23.23
N THR A 408 -18.45 13.08 -24.07
CA THR A 408 -17.15 12.51 -23.67
C THR A 408 -16.12 13.59 -23.31
N ASN A 409 -16.04 14.68 -24.09
CA ASN A 409 -14.97 15.68 -23.91
C ASN A 409 -15.24 16.70 -22.80
N PHE A 410 -16.51 16.94 -22.47
CA PHE A 410 -16.91 17.94 -21.47
C PHE A 410 -17.57 17.33 -20.23
N GLU A 411 -17.72 16.01 -20.18
CA GLU A 411 -18.32 15.28 -19.04
C GLU A 411 -19.72 15.79 -18.69
N VAL A 412 -20.55 16.05 -19.71
CA VAL A 412 -21.94 16.54 -19.60
C VAL A 412 -22.93 15.55 -20.19
N GLY A 413 -24.17 15.56 -19.71
CA GLY A 413 -25.27 14.79 -20.32
C GLY A 413 -25.99 15.59 -21.40
N LEU A 414 -26.12 15.02 -22.61
CA LEU A 414 -26.89 15.61 -23.71
C LEU A 414 -28.09 14.75 -24.08
N ILE A 415 -29.23 15.38 -24.34
CA ILE A 415 -30.47 14.71 -24.73
C ILE A 415 -30.86 15.21 -26.12
N ALA A 416 -30.94 14.30 -27.09
CA ALA A 416 -31.29 14.63 -28.46
C ALA A 416 -32.38 13.69 -29.00
N GLU A 417 -33.29 14.22 -29.82
CA GLU A 417 -34.29 13.41 -30.51
C GLU A 417 -33.62 12.55 -31.59
N ARG A 418 -34.10 11.31 -31.75
CA ARG A 418 -33.47 10.33 -32.65
C ARG A 418 -33.42 10.79 -34.11
N GLU A 419 -34.48 11.46 -34.58
CA GLU A 419 -34.56 12.01 -35.95
C GLU A 419 -33.47 13.07 -36.21
N LEU A 420 -33.06 13.76 -35.15
CA LEU A 420 -32.06 14.82 -35.11
C LEU A 420 -30.64 14.24 -35.22
N LEU A 421 -30.40 13.06 -34.63
CA LEU A 421 -29.09 12.39 -34.66
C LEU A 421 -28.72 11.84 -36.04
N GLU A 422 -29.72 11.59 -36.89
CA GLU A 422 -29.57 11.04 -38.24
C GLU A 422 -29.62 12.12 -39.35
N SER A 423 -29.73 13.40 -38.99
CA SER A 423 -29.85 14.48 -39.97
C SER A 423 -28.49 14.82 -40.59
N GLY A 424 -28.11 14.23 -41.73
CA GLY A 424 -26.97 14.67 -42.54
C GLY A 424 -25.58 14.63 -41.87
N LYS A 425 -24.58 15.18 -42.56
CA LYS A 425 -23.18 15.27 -42.12
C LYS A 425 -22.71 16.72 -42.15
N TYR A 426 -21.88 17.11 -41.19
CA TYR A 426 -21.42 18.49 -41.02
C TYR A 426 -19.96 18.55 -40.58
N ASN A 427 -19.38 19.75 -40.69
CA ASN A 427 -18.09 20.08 -40.09
C ASN A 427 -18.30 21.03 -38.91
N PHE A 428 -17.60 20.75 -37.80
CA PHE A 428 -17.61 21.61 -36.61
C PHE A 428 -16.20 21.88 -36.12
N LYS A 429 -16.04 23.02 -35.46
CA LYS A 429 -14.84 23.36 -34.72
C LYS A 429 -15.27 24.00 -33.39
N LEU A 430 -14.92 23.34 -32.29
CA LEU A 430 -15.27 23.73 -30.93
C LEU A 430 -14.01 23.97 -30.08
N PRO A 431 -14.05 24.87 -29.09
CA PRO A 431 -12.95 25.06 -28.15
C PRO A 431 -12.76 23.82 -27.29
N LYS A 432 -11.51 23.53 -26.91
CA LYS A 432 -11.20 22.44 -25.99
C LYS A 432 -11.34 22.90 -24.53
N GLY A 433 -12.03 22.13 -23.69
CA GLY A 433 -12.06 22.31 -22.22
C GLY A 433 -12.89 23.48 -21.68
N ASP A 434 -13.57 24.24 -22.53
CA ASP A 434 -14.51 25.32 -22.13
C ASP A 434 -15.90 25.03 -22.68
N PHE A 435 -16.74 24.39 -21.86
CA PHE A 435 -18.08 23.98 -22.25
C PHE A 435 -19.02 25.16 -22.50
N GLU A 436 -18.90 26.24 -21.73
CA GLU A 436 -19.73 27.44 -21.90
C GLU A 436 -19.43 28.12 -23.24
N LYS A 437 -18.15 28.21 -23.60
CA LYS A 437 -17.75 28.72 -24.91
C LYS A 437 -18.13 27.78 -26.05
N ALA A 438 -18.04 26.46 -25.85
CA ALA A 438 -18.51 25.49 -26.84
C ALA A 438 -20.02 25.60 -27.07
N LYS A 439 -20.81 25.78 -26.02
CA LYS A 439 -22.25 26.01 -26.08
C LYS A 439 -22.60 27.29 -26.85
N GLU A 440 -21.86 28.37 -26.60
CA GLU A 440 -22.08 29.63 -27.33
C GLU A 440 -21.68 29.50 -28.82
N ASP A 441 -20.57 28.80 -29.12
CA ASP A 441 -20.16 28.51 -30.49
C ASP A 441 -21.19 27.64 -31.23
N LEU A 442 -21.71 26.59 -30.60
CA LEU A 442 -22.81 25.75 -31.13
C LEU A 442 -24.02 26.60 -31.52
N LYS A 443 -24.41 27.52 -30.65
CA LYS A 443 -25.56 28.40 -30.88
C LYS A 443 -25.30 29.42 -31.99
N THR A 444 -24.17 30.12 -31.92
CA THR A 444 -23.91 31.30 -32.76
C THR A 444 -23.30 30.98 -34.11
N LYS A 445 -22.54 29.88 -34.24
CA LYS A 445 -21.85 29.49 -35.48
C LYS A 445 -22.56 28.36 -36.22
N TYR A 446 -23.28 27.51 -35.50
CA TYR A 446 -23.84 26.28 -36.05
C TYR A 446 -25.36 26.15 -35.88
N GLY A 447 -26.02 27.09 -35.20
CA GLY A 447 -27.47 27.09 -35.02
C GLY A 447 -28.00 26.00 -34.08
N ILE A 448 -27.12 25.39 -33.27
CA ILE A 448 -27.46 24.31 -32.32
C ILE A 448 -27.57 24.91 -30.92
N LEU A 449 -28.74 24.81 -30.31
CA LEU A 449 -29.00 25.31 -28.97
C LEU A 449 -29.02 24.15 -27.97
N LEU A 450 -28.20 24.26 -26.93
CA LEU A 450 -28.25 23.39 -25.75
C LEU A 450 -29.11 24.08 -24.69
N LYS A 451 -30.29 23.52 -24.39
CA LYS A 451 -31.19 24.04 -23.36
C LYS A 451 -30.99 23.27 -22.06
N SER A 452 -30.66 23.98 -20.98
CA SER A 452 -30.51 23.37 -19.66
C SER A 452 -31.81 22.71 -19.21
N ARG A 453 -31.68 21.47 -18.74
CA ARG A 453 -32.70 20.66 -18.09
C ARG A 453 -32.10 20.07 -16.82
N MET A 454 -32.83 20.14 -15.71
CA MET A 454 -32.48 19.31 -14.55
C MET A 454 -33.03 17.92 -14.76
N GLU A 455 -32.15 16.93 -14.69
CA GLU A 455 -32.52 15.51 -14.75
C GLU A 455 -32.14 14.81 -13.44
N LEU A 456 -33.00 13.90 -13.01
CA LEU A 456 -32.70 13.00 -11.89
C LEU A 456 -31.92 11.82 -12.44
N ALA A 457 -30.61 11.81 -12.20
CA ALA A 457 -29.76 10.67 -12.53
C ALA A 457 -29.60 9.78 -11.28
N ASP A 458 -29.66 8.46 -11.47
CA ASP A 458 -29.41 7.51 -10.40
C ASP A 458 -27.91 7.22 -10.29
N LEU A 459 -27.25 7.95 -9.38
CA LEU A 459 -25.85 7.79 -9.04
C LEU A 459 -25.64 6.46 -8.29
N ALA A 460 -24.67 5.65 -8.72
CA ALA A 460 -24.26 4.45 -8.02
C ALA A 460 -23.11 4.77 -7.05
N VAL A 461 -23.36 4.68 -5.75
CA VAL A 461 -22.35 4.90 -4.71
C VAL A 461 -21.82 3.56 -4.22
N VAL A 462 -20.54 3.29 -4.46
CA VAL A 462 -19.84 2.08 -4.03
C VAL A 462 -19.07 2.37 -2.75
N SER A 463 -19.48 1.70 -1.66
CA SER A 463 -18.91 1.89 -0.33
C SER A 463 -18.36 0.57 0.21
N PHE A 464 -17.06 0.54 0.51
CA PHE A 464 -16.45 -0.63 1.16
C PHE A 464 -16.68 -0.59 2.67
N LYS A 465 -17.07 -1.73 3.27
CA LYS A 465 -17.27 -1.90 4.72
C LYS A 465 -15.98 -2.19 5.45
#